data_AF-A0A0V0ZQQ7-F1
#
_entry.id   AF-A0A0V0ZQQ7-F1
#
_cell.length_a   1.000
_cell.length_b   1.000
_cell.length_c   1.000
_cell.angle_alpha   90.00
_cell.angle_beta   90.00
_cell.angle_gamma   90.00
#
_symmetry.space_group_name_H-M   'P 1'
#
loop_
_entity.id
_entity.type
_entity.pdbx_description
1 polymer ?
#
loop_
_entity_poly.entity_id
_entity_poly.type
_entity_poly.pdbx_seq_one_letter_code
_entity_poly.pdbx_strand_id
1 'polypeptide(L)'
;MGLPCTLGLVATAALVGGCGIYIVYRSLNAKLSLMSHHMQLEVDNLRKELRELQSTVGEEHKQIKETIAQQTGEIYYDAISNDKLLDGSTASEATEELEEDEIKSIFNRVEKLISTGIEDRYEVAYRFMNRYYDRFSDNLSFILKMLEVSQSYATSFPSRKEEIRKDILILAKERAFAALKQWPNDAQLKKCCAIALAERILYVTTTKDRIEEGVRLKSLLDESLAIFPDDEILNYLNGRWLFYASGINCLERYYAAAFYKKLPSASYDTAFRAFKKSDEVSTGRCAKSTKLYLAKTSMELGRMDEAHKYVDEGILLTVTSKDDEEHHDELMKLKKKLENCHDRPVERQSHRQHLILKVSDSSNENIIKHVSTVNDFIHRARLDGGVVLIHCMMGVSRSVSLSMAYIMSVTDLGWRDALNVIRSARRQANPNFHFRRQLHFFENTDLAAERQRMDSLFTNAGNLRKCDMKKCQQALESYNRWVEFGDRLKDEQESLVIDRLNSSGNPEQFFL
;
A
#
# COMPACT_ATOMS: atom_id res chain seq x y z
N MET A 1 -21.05 52.44 22.28
CA MET A 1 -19.81 52.67 21.51
C MET A 1 -18.69 51.92 22.19
N GLY A 2 -18.09 50.92 21.55
CA GLY A 2 -16.97 50.20 22.14
C GLY A 2 -16.69 48.89 21.42
N LEU A 3 -15.94 48.98 20.31
CA LEU A 3 -15.10 47.92 19.72
C LEU A 3 -14.45 48.51 18.46
N PRO A 4 -13.16 48.93 18.53
CA PRO A 4 -12.21 48.54 17.49
C PRO A 4 -10.75 48.51 17.98
N CYS A 5 -10.40 47.68 18.99
CA CYS A 5 -8.98 47.57 19.41
C CYS A 5 -8.40 46.15 19.40
N THR A 6 -9.22 45.09 19.29
CA THR A 6 -8.72 43.71 19.41
C THR A 6 -8.30 43.08 18.07
N LEU A 7 -8.85 43.53 16.94
CA LEU A 7 -8.52 43.01 15.60
C LEU A 7 -7.15 43.48 15.08
N GLY A 8 -6.68 44.66 15.48
CA GLY A 8 -5.38 45.20 15.04
C GLY A 8 -4.17 44.47 15.63
N LEU A 9 -4.27 43.97 16.86
CA LEU A 9 -3.18 43.27 17.56
C LEU A 9 -3.00 41.82 17.08
N VAL A 10 -4.07 41.16 16.65
CA VAL A 10 -3.99 39.78 16.11
C VAL A 10 -3.38 39.79 14.69
N ALA A 11 -3.70 40.80 13.89
CA ALA A 11 -3.16 40.94 12.53
C ALA A 11 -1.65 41.28 12.51
N THR A 12 -1.18 42.10 13.45
CA THR A 12 0.25 42.42 13.57
C THR A 12 1.07 41.25 14.11
N ALA A 13 0.54 40.48 15.07
CA ALA A 13 1.20 39.27 15.56
C ALA A 13 1.32 38.17 14.47
N ALA A 14 0.30 38.00 13.63
CA ALA A 14 0.33 37.03 12.52
C ALA A 14 1.33 37.41 11.41
N LEU A 15 1.47 38.70 11.09
CA LEU A 15 2.46 39.19 10.11
C LEU A 15 3.91 39.05 10.62
N VAL A 16 4.15 39.33 11.90
CA VAL A 16 5.48 39.14 12.52
C VAL A 16 5.85 37.65 12.59
N GLY A 17 4.89 36.78 12.92
CA GLY A 17 5.07 35.33 12.90
C GLY A 17 5.35 34.78 11.49
N GLY A 18 4.62 35.24 10.48
CA GLY A 18 4.82 34.84 9.07
C GLY A 18 6.17 35.28 8.51
N CYS A 19 6.61 36.51 8.79
CA CYS A 19 7.93 37.00 8.42
C CYS A 19 9.05 36.24 9.13
N GLY A 20 8.88 35.90 10.42
CA GLY A 20 9.83 35.08 11.17
C GLY A 20 10.00 33.69 10.56
N ILE A 21 8.89 33.01 10.24
CA ILE A 21 8.90 31.69 9.58
C ILE A 21 9.57 31.78 8.19
N TYR A 22 9.27 32.82 7.41
CA TYR A 22 9.87 33.01 6.09
C TYR A 22 11.38 33.26 6.13
N ILE A 23 11.86 34.05 7.11
CA ILE A 23 13.31 34.30 7.31
C ILE A 23 14.03 33.01 7.75
N VAL A 24 13.44 32.25 8.67
CA VAL A 24 13.97 30.95 9.11
C VAL A 24 14.00 29.96 7.95
N TYR A 25 12.92 29.88 7.16
CA TYR A 25 12.84 29.05 5.96
C TYR A 25 13.90 29.42 4.90
N ARG A 26 14.09 30.72 4.63
CA ARG A 26 15.11 31.19 3.68
C ARG A 26 16.53 30.91 4.18
N SER A 27 16.77 31.06 5.47
CA SER A 27 18.06 30.76 6.12
C SER A 27 18.38 29.25 6.07
N LEU A 28 17.38 28.40 6.33
CA LEU A 28 17.48 26.94 6.20
C LEU A 28 17.74 26.53 4.75
N ASN A 29 17.01 27.07 3.77
CA ASN A 29 17.25 26.77 2.35
C ASN A 29 18.62 27.24 1.86
N ALA A 30 19.11 28.38 2.34
CA ALA A 30 20.46 28.86 2.03
C ALA A 30 21.52 27.92 2.62
N LYS A 31 21.36 27.47 3.87
CA LYS A 31 22.25 26.47 4.49
C LYS A 31 22.20 25.12 3.76
N LEU A 32 21.01 24.66 3.36
CA LEU A 32 20.83 23.41 2.63
C LEU A 32 21.49 23.47 1.25
N SER A 33 21.36 24.60 0.53
CA SER A 33 22.03 24.82 -0.75
C SER A 33 23.56 24.83 -0.61
N LEU A 34 24.08 25.40 0.47
CA LEU A 34 25.52 25.47 0.73
C LEU A 34 26.07 24.10 1.13
N MET A 35 25.32 23.32 1.92
CA MET A 35 25.63 21.93 2.24
C MET A 35 25.60 21.04 0.99
N SER A 36 24.61 21.22 0.11
CA SER A 36 24.52 20.50 -1.16
C SER A 36 25.71 20.79 -2.07
N HIS A 37 26.17 22.04 -2.12
CA HIS A 37 27.35 22.42 -2.90
C HIS A 37 28.64 21.83 -2.32
N HIS A 38 28.78 21.84 -0.98
CA HIS A 38 29.91 21.19 -0.31
C HIS A 38 29.94 19.68 -0.58
N MET A 39 28.79 19.00 -0.48
CA MET A 39 28.69 17.57 -0.79
C MET A 39 29.04 17.26 -2.25
N GLN A 40 28.66 18.12 -3.20
CA GLN A 40 29.05 17.95 -4.61
C GLN A 40 30.55 18.06 -4.82
N LEU A 41 31.21 19.04 -4.18
CA LEU A 41 32.67 19.18 -4.22
C LEU A 41 33.38 17.97 -3.61
N GLU A 42 32.84 17.43 -2.53
CA GLU A 42 33.38 16.24 -1.86
C GLU A 42 33.25 14.99 -2.73
N VAL A 43 32.10 14.82 -3.39
CA VAL A 43 31.87 13.75 -4.38
C VAL A 43 32.82 13.88 -5.58
N ASP A 44 33.07 15.10 -6.07
CA ASP A 44 33.97 15.33 -7.18
C ASP A 44 35.45 15.10 -6.81
N ASN A 45 35.84 15.42 -5.57
CA ASN A 45 37.15 15.07 -5.02
C ASN A 45 37.31 13.55 -4.88
N LEU A 46 36.33 12.84 -4.31
CA LEU A 46 36.36 11.38 -4.20
C LEU A 46 36.41 10.71 -5.57
N ARG A 47 35.72 11.24 -6.59
CA ARG A 47 35.82 10.77 -7.97
C ARG A 47 37.21 10.98 -8.57
N LYS A 48 37.90 12.06 -8.19
CA LYS A 48 39.27 12.34 -8.64
C LYS A 48 40.25 11.36 -7.99
N GLU A 49 40.15 11.15 -6.69
CA GLU A 49 40.95 10.14 -5.97
C GLU A 49 40.70 8.73 -6.52
N LEU A 50 39.45 8.39 -6.85
CA LEU A 50 39.13 7.11 -7.47
C LEU A 50 39.81 6.93 -8.84
N ARG A 51 39.88 8.00 -9.66
CA ARG A 51 40.61 7.97 -10.95
C ARG A 51 42.12 7.79 -10.74
N GLU A 52 42.69 8.46 -9.75
CA GLU A 52 44.11 8.32 -9.40
C GLU A 52 44.43 6.91 -8.88
N LEU A 53 43.56 6.34 -8.05
CA LEU A 53 43.66 4.95 -7.59
C LEU A 53 43.49 3.94 -8.74
N GLN A 54 42.58 4.19 -9.68
CA GLN A 54 42.42 3.34 -10.86
C GLN A 54 43.65 3.40 -11.78
N SER A 55 44.29 4.56 -11.90
CA SER A 55 45.54 4.72 -12.65
C SER A 55 46.68 3.93 -12.01
N THR A 56 46.85 4.05 -10.69
CA THR A 56 47.90 3.33 -9.95
C THR A 56 47.68 1.82 -9.96
N VAL A 57 46.44 1.36 -9.75
CA VAL A 57 46.10 -0.06 -9.89
C VAL A 57 46.35 -0.56 -11.33
N GLY A 58 46.11 0.27 -12.35
CA GLY A 58 46.42 -0.04 -13.75
C GLY A 58 47.93 -0.22 -14.00
N GLU A 59 48.75 0.65 -13.42
CA GLU A 59 50.21 0.57 -13.50
C GLU A 59 50.79 -0.65 -12.75
N GLU A 60 50.27 -0.94 -11.54
CA GLU A 60 50.65 -2.14 -10.79
C GLU A 60 50.25 -3.42 -11.54
N HIS A 61 49.05 -3.44 -12.14
CA HIS A 61 48.62 -4.58 -12.97
C HIS A 61 49.55 -4.79 -14.17
N LYS A 62 50.03 -3.70 -14.79
CA LYS A 62 50.97 -3.75 -15.91
C LYS A 62 52.33 -4.31 -15.47
N GLN A 63 52.86 -3.88 -14.32
CA GLN A 63 54.10 -4.44 -13.75
C GLN A 63 53.98 -5.91 -13.37
N ILE A 64 52.86 -6.32 -12.78
CA ILE A 64 52.60 -7.73 -12.45
C ILE A 64 52.54 -8.59 -13.72
N LYS A 65 51.86 -8.11 -14.78
CA LYS A 65 51.81 -8.80 -16.08
C LYS A 65 53.18 -8.93 -16.73
N GLU A 66 53.99 -7.86 -16.73
CA GLU A 66 55.35 -7.89 -17.27
C GLU A 66 56.23 -8.90 -16.51
N THR A 67 56.06 -8.98 -15.19
CA THR A 67 56.77 -9.96 -14.33
C THR A 67 56.32 -11.39 -14.62
N ILE A 68 55.02 -11.63 -14.79
CA ILE A 68 54.45 -12.95 -15.12
C ILE A 68 54.89 -13.39 -16.53
N ALA A 69 54.82 -12.50 -17.52
CA ALA A 69 55.23 -12.77 -18.90
C ALA A 69 56.72 -13.14 -19.02
N GLN A 70 57.58 -12.51 -18.22
CA GLN A 70 59.00 -12.87 -18.13
C GLN A 70 59.26 -14.23 -17.47
N GLN A 71 58.35 -14.70 -16.60
CA GLN A 71 58.50 -15.98 -15.91
C GLN A 71 57.87 -17.18 -16.65
N THR A 72 56.81 -16.97 -17.45
CA THR A 72 56.04 -18.07 -18.06
C THR A 72 56.21 -18.21 -19.57
N GLY A 73 56.73 -17.19 -20.27
CA GLY A 73 56.92 -17.23 -21.73
C GLY A 73 55.63 -17.19 -22.56
N GLU A 74 54.47 -16.99 -21.93
CA GLU A 74 53.18 -16.81 -22.62
C GLU A 74 52.80 -15.33 -22.71
N ILE A 75 52.46 -14.87 -23.91
CA ILE A 75 52.04 -13.49 -24.20
C ILE A 75 50.54 -13.35 -23.87
N TYR A 76 50.24 -12.53 -22.86
CA TYR A 76 48.86 -12.19 -22.49
C TYR A 76 48.42 -10.92 -23.24
N TYR A 77 47.40 -11.02 -24.11
CA TYR A 77 46.82 -9.85 -24.78
C TYR A 77 45.93 -9.05 -23.80
N ASP A 78 46.11 -7.72 -23.79
CA ASP A 78 45.27 -6.80 -23.02
C ASP A 78 44.03 -6.38 -23.83
N ALA A 79 42.87 -6.37 -23.18
CA ALA A 79 41.60 -5.89 -23.76
C ALA A 79 41.40 -4.37 -23.59
N ILE A 80 42.48 -3.62 -23.33
CA ILE A 80 42.43 -2.17 -23.13
C ILE A 80 43.62 -1.52 -23.84
N SER A 81 43.56 -1.44 -25.16
CA SER A 81 44.29 -0.47 -25.99
C SER A 81 43.82 -0.62 -27.43
N ASN A 82 42.80 0.13 -27.84
CA ASN A 82 42.50 0.34 -29.25
C ASN A 82 42.67 1.82 -29.56
N ASP A 83 43.92 2.20 -29.84
CA ASP A 83 44.23 3.40 -30.59
C ASP A 83 44.90 2.94 -31.89
N LYS A 84 44.07 2.67 -32.91
CA LYS A 84 44.51 2.56 -34.31
C LYS A 84 43.43 3.13 -35.21
N LEU A 85 43.70 4.35 -35.67
CA LEU A 85 43.21 4.91 -36.93
C LEU A 85 43.35 3.85 -38.04
N LEU A 86 42.24 3.45 -38.66
CA LEU A 86 42.26 2.77 -39.97
C LEU A 86 41.02 3.14 -40.78
N ASP A 87 41.29 3.36 -42.06
CA ASP A 87 40.54 4.16 -43.01
C ASP A 87 39.16 3.60 -43.36
N GLY A 88 38.21 4.51 -43.57
CA GLY A 88 36.79 4.23 -43.69
C GLY A 88 36.37 3.90 -45.12
N SER A 89 35.80 2.70 -45.30
CA SER A 89 34.68 2.45 -46.24
C SER A 89 34.29 0.97 -46.34
N THR A 90 35.11 0.05 -45.80
CA THR A 90 34.77 -1.39 -45.65
C THR A 90 34.80 -1.88 -44.21
N ALA A 91 35.08 -0.99 -43.24
CA ALA A 91 35.26 -1.34 -41.83
C ALA A 91 33.96 -1.39 -41.02
N SER A 92 32.88 -0.69 -41.45
CA SER A 92 31.63 -0.56 -40.68
C SER A 92 30.98 -1.91 -40.37
N GLU A 93 30.90 -2.80 -41.38
CA GLU A 93 30.29 -4.12 -41.23
C GLU A 93 31.18 -5.05 -40.37
N ALA A 94 32.51 -4.99 -40.55
CA ALA A 94 33.44 -5.79 -39.75
C ALA A 94 33.55 -5.31 -38.28
N THR A 95 33.40 -4.00 -38.02
CA THR A 95 33.37 -3.46 -36.66
C THR A 95 32.05 -3.78 -35.95
N GLU A 96 30.92 -3.75 -36.65
CA GLU A 96 29.61 -4.16 -36.09
C GLU A 96 29.59 -5.66 -35.77
N GLU A 97 30.14 -6.52 -36.64
CA GLU A 97 30.25 -7.97 -36.37
C GLU A 97 31.12 -8.27 -35.14
N LEU A 98 32.25 -7.57 -34.97
CA LEU A 98 33.12 -7.73 -33.80
C LEU A 98 32.46 -7.24 -32.51
N GLU A 99 31.68 -6.15 -32.55
CA GLU A 99 30.92 -5.66 -31.40
C GLU A 99 29.79 -6.62 -31.01
N GLU A 100 29.06 -7.18 -31.98
CA GLU A 100 28.03 -8.16 -31.71
C GLU A 100 28.57 -9.44 -31.04
N ASP A 101 29.73 -9.92 -31.48
CA ASP A 101 30.35 -11.11 -30.89
C ASP A 101 30.88 -10.86 -29.47
N GLU A 102 31.37 -9.65 -29.19
CA GLU A 102 31.71 -9.24 -27.83
C GLU A 102 30.47 -9.19 -26.94
N ILE A 103 29.35 -8.61 -27.43
CA ILE A 103 28.08 -8.56 -26.70
C ILE A 103 27.56 -9.98 -26.41
N LYS A 104 27.60 -10.89 -27.40
CA LYS A 104 27.21 -12.30 -27.21
C LYS A 104 28.08 -12.97 -26.14
N SER A 105 29.39 -12.72 -26.13
CA SER A 105 30.30 -13.24 -25.10
C SER A 105 29.96 -12.71 -23.70
N ILE A 106 29.63 -11.42 -23.59
CA ILE A 106 29.16 -10.79 -22.35
C ILE A 106 27.87 -11.47 -21.88
N PHE A 107 26.89 -11.69 -22.78
CA PHE A 107 25.62 -12.33 -22.44
C PHE A 107 25.80 -13.75 -21.95
N ASN A 108 26.61 -14.57 -22.65
CA ASN A 108 26.92 -15.93 -22.24
C ASN A 108 27.55 -15.98 -20.83
N ARG A 109 28.42 -15.02 -20.52
CA ARG A 109 29.03 -14.92 -19.19
C ARG A 109 28.03 -14.53 -18.12
N VAL A 110 27.14 -13.58 -18.41
CA VAL A 110 26.05 -13.17 -17.51
C VAL A 110 25.10 -14.34 -17.23
N GLU A 111 24.69 -15.08 -18.26
CA GLU A 111 23.81 -16.24 -18.11
C GLU A 111 24.46 -17.36 -17.31
N LYS A 112 25.76 -17.62 -17.55
CA LYS A 112 26.54 -18.53 -16.73
C LYS A 112 26.55 -18.11 -15.27
N LEU A 113 26.78 -16.82 -14.97
CA LEU A 113 26.74 -16.29 -13.60
C LEU A 113 25.36 -16.48 -12.95
N ILE A 114 24.28 -16.14 -13.66
CA ILE A 114 22.90 -16.28 -13.16
C ILE A 114 22.53 -17.76 -12.92
N SER A 115 23.07 -18.68 -13.72
CA SER A 115 22.86 -20.12 -13.54
C SER A 115 23.59 -20.70 -12.33
N THR A 116 24.55 -19.97 -11.74
CA THR A 116 25.28 -20.45 -10.55
C THR A 116 24.41 -20.34 -9.29
N GLY A 117 24.54 -21.28 -8.36
CA GLY A 117 23.82 -21.26 -7.07
C GLY A 117 24.33 -20.24 -6.05
N ILE A 118 25.05 -19.19 -6.49
CA ILE A 118 25.67 -18.19 -5.61
C ILE A 118 24.59 -17.22 -5.08
N GLU A 119 24.72 -16.82 -3.81
CA GLU A 119 23.78 -15.95 -3.08
C GLU A 119 23.65 -14.55 -3.72
N ASP A 120 24.76 -14.00 -4.27
CA ASP A 120 24.81 -12.64 -4.86
C ASP A 120 24.90 -12.63 -6.41
N ARG A 121 24.49 -13.72 -7.07
CA ARG A 121 24.66 -13.87 -8.54
C ARG A 121 24.10 -12.72 -9.37
N TYR A 122 22.94 -12.18 -8.99
CA TYR A 122 22.31 -11.06 -9.71
C TYR A 122 23.02 -9.74 -9.47
N GLU A 123 23.58 -9.53 -8.27
CA GLU A 123 24.42 -8.36 -7.96
C GLU A 123 25.69 -8.38 -8.82
N VAL A 124 26.36 -9.54 -8.88
CA VAL A 124 27.58 -9.71 -9.66
C VAL A 124 27.30 -9.53 -11.16
N ALA A 125 26.23 -10.13 -11.68
CA ALA A 125 25.81 -9.96 -13.07
C ALA A 125 25.50 -8.50 -13.40
N TYR A 126 24.73 -7.81 -12.55
CA TYR A 126 24.40 -6.40 -12.72
C TYR A 126 25.64 -5.51 -12.71
N ARG A 127 26.55 -5.71 -11.74
CA ARG A 127 27.82 -4.97 -11.68
C ARG A 127 28.71 -5.25 -12.89
N PHE A 128 28.75 -6.49 -13.37
CA PHE A 128 29.52 -6.87 -14.54
C PHE A 128 29.01 -6.14 -15.79
N MET A 129 27.70 -6.17 -16.05
CA MET A 129 27.12 -5.45 -17.18
C MET A 129 27.32 -3.93 -17.11
N ASN A 130 27.22 -3.32 -15.92
CA ASN A 130 27.44 -1.88 -15.77
C ASN A 130 28.83 -1.41 -16.22
N ARG A 131 29.87 -2.27 -16.19
CA ARG A 131 31.21 -1.91 -16.68
C ARG A 131 31.26 -1.61 -18.17
N TYR A 132 30.31 -2.16 -18.92
CA TYR A 132 30.22 -2.03 -20.37
C TYR A 132 29.09 -1.08 -20.81
N TYR A 133 28.36 -0.49 -19.85
CA TYR A 133 27.22 0.35 -20.16
C TYR A 133 27.59 1.57 -20.99
N ASP A 134 28.66 2.30 -20.63
CA ASP A 134 29.06 3.50 -21.36
C ASP A 134 29.46 3.19 -22.81
N ARG A 135 30.02 1.99 -23.05
CA ARG A 135 30.46 1.53 -24.37
C ARG A 135 29.30 1.07 -25.25
N PHE A 136 28.32 0.37 -24.69
CA PHE A 136 27.20 -0.22 -25.45
C PHE A 136 25.85 0.45 -25.14
N SER A 137 25.87 1.71 -24.70
CA SER A 137 24.66 2.46 -24.34
C SER A 137 23.75 2.76 -25.54
N ASP A 138 24.32 2.72 -26.76
CA ASP A 138 23.59 2.88 -28.03
C ASP A 138 23.22 1.54 -28.70
N ASN A 139 23.45 0.39 -28.03
CA ASN A 139 23.04 -0.92 -28.55
C ASN A 139 21.75 -1.41 -27.88
N LEU A 140 20.67 -1.56 -28.67
CA LEU A 140 19.36 -1.97 -28.17
C LEU A 140 19.38 -3.33 -27.46
N SER A 141 20.04 -4.33 -28.03
CA SER A 141 20.13 -5.68 -27.45
C SER A 141 20.82 -5.67 -26.09
N PHE A 142 21.90 -4.89 -25.96
CA PHE A 142 22.59 -4.69 -24.70
C PHE A 142 21.69 -4.04 -23.65
N ILE A 143 20.97 -2.97 -24.01
CA ILE A 143 20.04 -2.29 -23.10
C ILE A 143 18.91 -3.22 -22.64
N LEU A 144 18.32 -3.99 -23.56
CA LEU A 144 17.26 -4.93 -23.21
C LEU A 144 17.75 -5.97 -22.20
N LYS A 145 18.94 -6.55 -22.42
CA LYS A 145 19.55 -7.49 -21.46
C LYS A 145 19.88 -6.80 -20.13
N MET A 146 20.34 -5.55 -20.17
CA MET A 146 20.64 -4.78 -18.98
C MET A 146 19.38 -4.55 -18.12
N LEU A 147 18.24 -4.23 -18.75
CA LEU A 147 16.97 -4.07 -18.05
C LEU A 147 16.48 -5.37 -17.42
N GLU A 148 16.61 -6.50 -18.13
CA GLU A 148 16.28 -7.84 -17.61
C GLU A 148 17.11 -8.20 -16.36
N VAL A 149 18.43 -7.95 -16.41
CA VAL A 149 19.32 -8.19 -15.26
C VAL A 149 19.03 -7.24 -14.11
N SER A 150 18.69 -5.98 -14.40
CA SER A 150 18.30 -4.99 -13.38
C SER A 150 17.03 -5.43 -12.63
N GLN A 151 16.03 -5.95 -13.34
CA GLN A 151 14.80 -6.49 -12.75
C GLN A 151 15.08 -7.73 -11.90
N SER A 152 15.86 -8.67 -12.44
CA SER A 152 16.24 -9.89 -11.73
C SER A 152 16.99 -9.56 -10.43
N TYR A 153 17.86 -8.56 -10.46
CA TYR A 153 18.55 -8.08 -9.27
C TYR A 153 17.59 -7.40 -8.28
N ALA A 154 16.68 -6.53 -8.75
CA ALA A 154 15.70 -5.86 -7.91
C ALA A 154 14.82 -6.85 -7.12
N THR A 155 14.38 -7.94 -7.74
CA THR A 155 13.56 -8.98 -7.08
C THR A 155 14.32 -9.85 -6.08
N SER A 156 15.65 -9.79 -6.07
CA SER A 156 16.50 -10.60 -5.18
C SER A 156 16.83 -9.92 -3.84
N PHE A 157 16.48 -8.64 -3.67
CA PHE A 157 16.81 -7.89 -2.44
C PHE A 157 15.94 -8.28 -1.25
N PRO A 158 16.53 -8.50 -0.06
CA PRO A 158 15.78 -8.56 1.19
C PRO A 158 15.26 -7.17 1.60
N SER A 159 14.14 -7.11 2.34
CA SER A 159 13.47 -5.86 2.78
C SER A 159 14.36 -4.88 3.57
N ARG A 160 15.51 -5.34 4.11
CA ARG A 160 16.51 -4.48 4.78
C ARG A 160 17.33 -3.60 3.82
N LYS A 161 17.35 -3.91 2.52
CA LYS A 161 18.13 -3.21 1.47
C LYS A 161 17.21 -2.43 0.50
N GLU A 162 16.04 -2.00 0.97
CA GLU A 162 14.99 -1.38 0.14
C GLU A 162 15.46 -0.11 -0.60
N GLU A 163 16.35 0.67 0.00
CA GLU A 163 16.91 1.87 -0.65
C GLU A 163 17.73 1.53 -1.90
N ILE A 164 18.51 0.46 -1.86
CA ILE A 164 19.31 0.01 -3.02
C ILE A 164 18.38 -0.51 -4.12
N ARG A 165 17.34 -1.27 -3.75
CA ARG A 165 16.30 -1.73 -4.69
C ARG A 165 15.67 -0.55 -5.40
N LYS A 166 15.30 0.50 -4.66
CA LYS A 166 14.71 1.73 -5.20
C LYS A 166 15.65 2.41 -6.20
N ASP A 167 16.94 2.55 -5.89
CA ASP A 167 17.91 3.21 -6.76
C ASP A 167 18.09 2.46 -8.10
N ILE A 168 18.12 1.12 -8.05
CA ILE A 168 18.21 0.29 -9.26
C ILE A 168 16.98 0.46 -10.15
N LEU A 169 15.79 0.49 -9.56
CA LEU A 169 14.54 0.66 -10.31
C LEU A 169 14.42 2.06 -10.93
N ILE A 170 14.91 3.10 -10.23
CA ILE A 170 15.00 4.45 -10.79
C ILE A 170 15.94 4.47 -12.00
N LEU A 171 17.15 3.91 -11.86
CA LEU A 171 18.13 3.88 -12.93
C LEU A 171 17.66 3.04 -14.12
N ALA A 172 17.01 1.90 -13.87
CA ALA A 172 16.43 1.07 -14.92
C ALA A 172 15.35 1.83 -15.72
N LYS A 173 14.48 2.59 -15.03
CA LYS A 173 13.48 3.44 -15.67
C LYS A 173 14.12 4.55 -16.52
N GLU A 174 15.16 5.21 -16.02
CA GLU A 174 15.89 6.24 -16.77
C GLU A 174 16.52 5.69 -18.05
N ARG A 175 17.21 4.54 -17.94
CA ARG A 175 17.83 3.85 -19.08
C ARG A 175 16.81 3.39 -20.11
N ALA A 176 15.72 2.76 -19.67
CA ALA A 176 14.64 2.32 -20.54
C ALA A 176 14.03 3.50 -21.32
N PHE A 177 13.83 4.64 -20.66
CA PHE A 177 13.22 5.82 -21.29
C PHE A 177 14.20 6.60 -22.16
N ALA A 178 15.51 6.55 -21.87
CA ALA A 178 16.54 7.05 -22.77
C ALA A 178 16.55 6.24 -24.07
N ALA A 179 16.55 4.91 -23.96
CA ALA A 179 16.46 4.01 -25.11
C ALA A 179 15.14 4.19 -25.88
N LEU A 180 14.00 4.40 -25.20
CA LEU A 180 12.71 4.59 -25.88
C LEU A 180 12.68 5.87 -26.74
N LYS A 181 13.52 6.87 -26.43
CA LYS A 181 13.68 8.05 -27.30
C LYS A 181 14.43 7.71 -28.59
N GLN A 182 15.39 6.79 -28.53
CA GLN A 182 16.18 6.33 -29.68
C GLN A 182 15.41 5.31 -30.53
N TRP A 183 14.70 4.37 -29.89
CA TRP A 183 13.90 3.32 -30.57
C TRP A 183 12.41 3.37 -30.16
N PRO A 184 11.64 4.37 -30.60
CA PRO A 184 10.25 4.58 -30.16
C PRO A 184 9.27 3.50 -30.64
N ASN A 185 9.63 2.73 -31.66
CA ASN A 185 8.76 1.72 -32.27
C ASN A 185 9.07 0.29 -31.83
N ASP A 186 10.12 0.06 -31.04
CA ASP A 186 10.49 -1.29 -30.62
C ASP A 186 9.50 -1.83 -29.56
N ALA A 187 8.87 -2.96 -29.89
CA ALA A 187 7.82 -3.54 -29.08
C ALA A 187 8.36 -4.10 -27.75
N GLN A 188 9.51 -4.75 -27.79
CA GLN A 188 10.12 -5.36 -26.61
C GLN A 188 10.60 -4.29 -25.62
N LEU A 189 11.16 -3.19 -26.13
CA LEU A 189 11.56 -2.05 -25.33
C LEU A 189 10.36 -1.36 -24.67
N LYS A 190 9.24 -1.18 -25.37
CA LYS A 190 8.00 -0.65 -24.78
C LYS A 190 7.52 -1.53 -23.62
N LYS A 191 7.55 -2.85 -23.78
CA LYS A 191 7.26 -3.80 -22.71
C LYS A 191 8.21 -3.62 -21.52
N CYS A 192 9.52 -3.56 -21.75
CA CYS A 192 10.51 -3.34 -20.69
C CYS A 192 10.31 -1.99 -19.97
N CYS A 193 9.97 -0.94 -20.73
CA CYS A 193 9.61 0.38 -20.17
C CYS A 193 8.37 0.32 -19.28
N ALA A 194 7.34 -0.42 -19.70
CA ALA A 194 6.13 -0.61 -18.92
C ALA A 194 6.43 -1.31 -17.58
N ILE A 195 7.23 -2.38 -17.61
CA ILE A 195 7.63 -3.12 -16.40
C ILE A 195 8.46 -2.23 -15.47
N ALA A 196 9.51 -1.58 -15.98
CA ALA A 196 10.37 -0.70 -15.19
C ALA A 196 9.59 0.47 -14.56
N LEU A 197 8.64 1.06 -15.30
CA LEU A 197 7.78 2.12 -14.78
C LEU A 197 6.83 1.59 -13.69
N ALA A 198 6.24 0.41 -13.88
CA ALA A 198 5.28 -0.18 -12.94
C ALA A 198 5.92 -0.58 -11.61
N GLU A 199 7.17 -1.02 -11.61
CA GLU A 199 7.90 -1.34 -10.37
C GLU A 199 8.30 -0.06 -9.64
N ARG A 200 8.82 0.93 -10.40
CA ARG A 200 9.24 2.22 -9.86
C ARG A 200 8.09 3.02 -9.25
N ILE A 201 6.87 2.92 -9.79
CA ILE A 201 5.69 3.67 -9.33
C ILE A 201 5.38 3.48 -7.84
N LEU A 202 5.74 2.31 -7.30
CA LEU A 202 5.54 1.94 -5.89
C LEU A 202 6.32 2.86 -4.93
N TYR A 203 7.39 3.50 -5.42
CA TYR A 203 8.26 4.36 -4.63
C TYR A 203 7.98 5.86 -4.80
N VAL A 204 6.97 6.26 -5.59
CA VAL A 204 6.57 7.68 -5.66
C VAL A 204 5.64 8.06 -4.51
N THR A 205 6.10 9.07 -3.78
CA THR A 205 5.42 9.61 -2.60
C THR A 205 4.38 10.68 -2.96
N THR A 206 4.61 11.46 -4.02
CA THR A 206 3.72 12.55 -4.41
C THR A 206 2.51 12.03 -5.19
N THR A 207 1.31 12.51 -4.84
CA THR A 207 0.08 12.15 -5.55
C THR A 207 0.11 12.59 -7.01
N LYS A 208 0.70 13.77 -7.27
CA LYS A 208 0.85 14.32 -8.63
C LYS A 208 1.65 13.37 -9.52
N ASP A 209 2.89 13.04 -9.15
CA ASP A 209 3.76 12.23 -10.00
C ASP A 209 3.22 10.80 -10.15
N ARG A 210 2.51 10.28 -9.13
CA ARG A 210 1.84 8.97 -9.22
C ARG A 210 0.76 8.95 -10.29
N ILE A 211 -0.04 10.02 -10.39
CA ILE A 211 -1.07 10.14 -11.43
C ILE A 211 -0.42 10.31 -12.80
N GLU A 212 0.59 11.19 -12.91
CA GLU A 212 1.29 11.44 -14.19
C GLU A 212 1.94 10.17 -14.74
N GLU A 213 2.69 9.46 -13.90
CA GLU A 213 3.30 8.20 -14.27
C GLU A 213 2.28 7.07 -14.47
N GLY A 214 1.19 7.06 -13.69
CA GLY A 214 0.10 6.10 -13.87
C GLY A 214 -0.57 6.21 -15.23
N VAL A 215 -0.82 7.42 -15.73
CA VAL A 215 -1.37 7.64 -17.08
C VAL A 215 -0.40 7.16 -18.15
N ARG A 216 0.89 7.48 -18.00
CA ARG A 216 1.92 7.04 -18.94
C ARG A 216 2.07 5.52 -18.95
N LEU A 217 2.02 4.88 -17.78
CA LEU A 217 2.04 3.43 -17.63
C LEU A 217 0.88 2.79 -18.37
N LYS A 218 -0.33 3.34 -18.26
CA LYS A 218 -1.50 2.78 -18.96
C LYS A 218 -1.33 2.81 -20.48
N SER A 219 -0.82 3.91 -21.04
CA SER A 219 -0.53 4.00 -22.48
C SER A 219 0.45 2.92 -22.92
N LEU A 220 1.56 2.76 -22.20
CA LEU A 220 2.57 1.76 -22.51
C LEU A 220 2.03 0.33 -22.39
N LEU A 221 1.20 0.04 -21.38
CA LEU A 221 0.56 -1.25 -21.20
C LEU A 221 -0.40 -1.57 -22.35
N ASP A 222 -1.21 -0.60 -22.78
CA ASP A 222 -2.16 -0.78 -23.89
C ASP A 222 -1.43 -1.06 -25.21
N GLU A 223 -0.38 -0.27 -25.50
CA GLU A 223 0.46 -0.48 -26.70
C GLU A 223 1.17 -1.84 -26.65
N SER A 224 1.69 -2.25 -25.49
CA SER A 224 2.41 -3.51 -25.34
C SER A 224 1.48 -4.72 -25.41
N LEU A 225 0.29 -4.66 -24.79
CA LEU A 225 -0.72 -5.73 -24.83
C LEU A 225 -1.37 -5.87 -26.20
N ALA A 226 -1.41 -4.81 -27.01
CA ALA A 226 -1.85 -4.91 -28.40
C ALA A 226 -0.92 -5.82 -29.25
N ILE A 227 0.35 -5.91 -28.88
CA ILE A 227 1.37 -6.72 -29.57
C ILE A 227 1.55 -8.07 -28.88
N PHE A 228 1.58 -8.09 -27.55
CA PHE A 228 1.80 -9.28 -26.72
C PHE A 228 0.57 -9.55 -25.82
N PRO A 229 -0.55 -10.00 -26.39
CA PRO A 229 -1.81 -10.17 -25.64
C PRO A 229 -1.74 -11.29 -24.59
N ASP A 230 -0.89 -12.29 -24.82
CA ASP A 230 -0.73 -13.46 -23.95
C ASP A 230 0.49 -13.34 -23.02
N ASP A 231 1.03 -12.13 -22.80
CA ASP A 231 2.13 -11.96 -21.87
C ASP A 231 1.65 -11.96 -20.40
N GLU A 232 2.17 -12.90 -19.61
CA GLU A 232 1.82 -13.07 -18.19
C GLU A 232 2.02 -11.77 -17.39
N ILE A 233 3.19 -11.13 -17.53
CA ILE A 233 3.61 -9.98 -16.73
C ILE A 233 2.81 -8.75 -17.13
N LEU A 234 2.62 -8.50 -18.43
CA LEU A 234 1.82 -7.36 -18.89
C LEU A 234 0.36 -7.45 -18.44
N ASN A 235 -0.25 -8.64 -18.50
CA ASN A 235 -1.61 -8.85 -18.03
C ASN A 235 -1.71 -8.64 -16.51
N TYR A 236 -0.74 -9.13 -15.74
CA TYR A 236 -0.64 -8.89 -14.30
C TYR A 236 -0.50 -7.40 -13.97
N LEU A 237 0.43 -6.69 -14.62
CA LEU A 237 0.66 -5.25 -14.39
C LEU A 237 -0.54 -4.40 -14.81
N ASN A 238 -1.22 -4.75 -15.90
CA ASN A 238 -2.46 -4.11 -16.31
C ASN A 238 -3.59 -4.35 -15.30
N GLY A 239 -3.73 -5.57 -14.80
CA GLY A 239 -4.64 -5.89 -13.70
C GLY A 239 -4.37 -5.05 -12.45
N ARG A 240 -3.10 -4.90 -12.05
CA ARG A 240 -2.71 -4.05 -10.90
C ARG A 240 -3.07 -2.60 -11.14
N TRP A 241 -2.75 -2.07 -12.32
CA TRP A 241 -3.10 -0.70 -12.66
C TRP A 241 -4.61 -0.47 -12.56
N LEU A 242 -5.42 -1.37 -13.14
CA LEU A 242 -6.88 -1.30 -13.09
C LEU A 242 -7.42 -1.41 -11.66
N PHE A 243 -6.83 -2.27 -10.84
CA PHE A 243 -7.19 -2.43 -9.43
C PHE A 243 -6.97 -1.13 -8.65
N TYR A 244 -5.77 -0.54 -8.74
CA TYR A 244 -5.46 0.72 -8.07
C TYR A 244 -6.30 1.88 -8.62
N ALA A 245 -6.45 1.97 -9.94
CA ALA A 245 -7.26 3.00 -10.60
C ALA A 245 -8.73 2.94 -10.17
N SER A 246 -9.26 1.75 -9.88
CA SER A 246 -10.62 1.56 -9.35
C SER A 246 -10.76 2.02 -7.89
N GLY A 247 -9.69 1.89 -7.10
CA GLY A 247 -9.64 2.27 -5.68
C GLY A 247 -9.27 3.72 -5.39
N ILE A 248 -9.03 4.55 -6.42
CA ILE A 248 -8.63 5.96 -6.26
C ILE A 248 -9.69 6.73 -5.47
N ASN A 249 -9.26 7.50 -4.46
CA ASN A 249 -10.16 8.28 -3.61
C ASN A 249 -10.72 9.52 -4.34
N CYS A 250 -11.70 10.22 -3.74
CA CYS A 250 -12.37 11.35 -4.40
C CYS A 250 -11.43 12.53 -4.71
N LEU A 251 -10.44 12.80 -3.85
CA LEU A 251 -9.48 13.88 -4.03
C LEU A 251 -8.52 13.60 -5.18
N GLU A 252 -7.98 12.38 -5.24
CA GLU A 252 -7.11 11.94 -6.33
C GLU A 252 -7.86 11.91 -7.68
N ARG A 253 -9.14 11.53 -7.68
CA ARG A 253 -10.02 11.63 -8.87
C ARG A 253 -10.21 13.07 -9.32
N TYR A 254 -10.42 14.00 -8.37
CA TYR A 254 -10.55 15.42 -8.68
C TYR A 254 -9.25 15.99 -9.27
N TYR A 255 -8.11 15.69 -8.65
CA TYR A 255 -6.79 16.08 -9.18
C TYR A 255 -6.56 15.55 -10.58
N ALA A 256 -6.81 14.26 -10.80
CA ALA A 256 -6.64 13.67 -12.11
C ALA A 256 -7.60 14.27 -13.16
N ALA A 257 -8.85 14.58 -12.80
CA ALA A 257 -9.80 15.22 -13.71
C ALA A 257 -9.42 16.67 -14.06
N ALA A 258 -8.75 17.40 -13.16
CA ALA A 258 -8.32 18.77 -13.40
C ALA A 258 -7.20 18.86 -14.46
N PHE A 259 -6.32 17.85 -14.55
CA PHE A 259 -5.19 17.84 -15.47
C PHE A 259 -5.42 16.95 -16.72
N TYR A 260 -6.28 15.94 -16.62
CA TYR A 260 -6.55 14.99 -17.70
C TYR A 260 -8.01 15.08 -18.14
N LYS A 261 -8.23 15.37 -19.44
CA LYS A 261 -9.58 15.53 -20.04
C LYS A 261 -10.52 14.34 -19.79
N LYS A 262 -9.97 13.13 -19.69
CA LYS A 262 -10.71 11.90 -19.39
C LYS A 262 -9.76 10.88 -18.76
N LEU A 263 -10.00 10.49 -17.51
CA LEU A 263 -9.29 9.34 -16.94
C LEU A 263 -9.73 8.05 -17.67
N PRO A 264 -8.82 7.07 -17.85
CA PRO A 264 -9.21 5.77 -18.33
C PRO A 264 -10.22 5.14 -17.36
N SER A 265 -11.32 4.61 -17.87
CA SER A 265 -12.33 3.94 -17.04
C SER A 265 -11.75 2.64 -16.50
N ALA A 266 -11.59 2.56 -15.18
CA ALA A 266 -11.16 1.36 -14.48
C ALA A 266 -12.30 0.82 -13.60
N SER A 267 -12.43 -0.51 -13.54
CA SER A 267 -13.33 -1.18 -12.62
C SER A 267 -12.65 -2.44 -12.06
N TYR A 268 -13.08 -2.88 -10.88
CA TYR A 268 -12.59 -4.14 -10.31
C TYR A 268 -12.90 -5.34 -11.20
N ASP A 269 -13.96 -5.27 -12.02
CA ASP A 269 -14.33 -6.29 -12.98
C ASP A 269 -13.34 -6.37 -14.16
N THR A 270 -12.90 -5.23 -14.71
CA THR A 270 -11.85 -5.24 -15.75
C THR A 270 -10.50 -5.66 -15.18
N ALA A 271 -10.18 -5.28 -13.94
CA ALA A 271 -8.99 -5.75 -13.23
C ALA A 271 -9.01 -7.29 -13.06
N PHE A 272 -10.14 -7.85 -12.63
CA PHE A 272 -10.31 -9.29 -12.46
C PHE A 272 -10.09 -10.06 -13.75
N ARG A 273 -10.63 -9.58 -14.89
CA ARG A 273 -10.40 -10.21 -16.20
C ARG A 273 -8.91 -10.21 -16.59
N ALA A 274 -8.21 -9.09 -16.37
CA ALA A 274 -6.79 -8.99 -16.68
C ALA A 274 -5.95 -9.95 -15.82
N PHE A 275 -6.23 -10.05 -14.52
CA PHE A 275 -5.55 -11.03 -13.66
C PHE A 275 -5.88 -12.47 -14.04
N LYS A 276 -7.14 -12.76 -14.40
CA LYS A 276 -7.52 -14.09 -14.86
C LYS A 276 -6.77 -14.48 -16.15
N LYS A 277 -6.60 -13.55 -17.07
CA LYS A 277 -5.81 -13.75 -18.28
C LYS A 277 -4.34 -14.03 -17.97
N SER A 278 -3.76 -13.32 -17.00
CA SER A 278 -2.40 -13.60 -16.50
C SER A 278 -2.28 -15.00 -15.90
N ASP A 279 -3.29 -15.43 -15.11
CA ASP A 279 -3.35 -16.76 -14.49
C ASP A 279 -3.48 -17.89 -15.54
N GLU A 280 -4.25 -17.66 -16.60
CA GLU A 280 -4.41 -18.60 -17.73
C GLU A 280 -3.12 -18.82 -18.53
N VAL A 281 -2.27 -17.79 -18.65
CA VAL A 281 -0.99 -17.85 -19.39
C VAL A 281 0.23 -17.97 -18.45
N SER A 282 -0.01 -18.35 -17.20
CA SER A 282 1.01 -18.34 -16.15
C SER A 282 2.22 -19.22 -16.50
N THR A 283 3.41 -18.61 -16.52
CA THR A 283 4.72 -19.28 -16.59
C THR A 283 5.35 -19.48 -15.20
N GLY A 284 4.63 -19.10 -14.13
CA GLY A 284 5.09 -19.22 -12.75
C GLY A 284 5.81 -17.97 -12.20
N ARG A 285 6.10 -16.96 -13.05
CA ARG A 285 6.90 -15.79 -12.65
C ARG A 285 6.16 -14.82 -11.72
N CYS A 286 4.87 -14.64 -11.92
CA CYS A 286 4.03 -13.80 -11.06
C CYS A 286 2.77 -14.54 -10.60
N ALA A 287 2.78 -15.87 -10.64
CA ALA A 287 1.63 -16.71 -10.30
C ALA A 287 1.10 -16.41 -8.90
N LYS A 288 1.98 -16.35 -7.89
CA LYS A 288 1.57 -16.09 -6.51
C LYS A 288 0.99 -14.69 -6.34
N SER A 289 1.65 -13.68 -6.91
CA SER A 289 1.15 -12.31 -6.90
C SER A 289 -0.20 -12.21 -7.63
N THR A 290 -0.36 -12.88 -8.77
CA THR A 290 -1.62 -12.92 -9.52
C THR A 290 -2.75 -13.53 -8.70
N LYS A 291 -2.52 -14.65 -7.99
CA LYS A 291 -3.50 -15.24 -7.07
C LYS A 291 -3.89 -14.29 -5.93
N LEU A 292 -2.92 -13.57 -5.36
CA LEU A 292 -3.20 -12.57 -4.34
C LEU A 292 -4.13 -11.45 -4.85
N TYR A 293 -3.85 -10.89 -6.03
CA TYR A 293 -4.70 -9.83 -6.57
C TYR A 293 -6.04 -10.35 -7.10
N LEU A 294 -6.13 -11.60 -7.57
CA LEU A 294 -7.40 -12.28 -7.84
C LEU A 294 -8.25 -12.40 -6.57
N ALA A 295 -7.64 -12.76 -5.44
CA ALA A 295 -8.34 -12.78 -4.16
C ALA A 295 -8.82 -11.36 -3.77
N LYS A 296 -7.93 -10.36 -3.79
CA LYS A 296 -8.27 -8.97 -3.45
C LYS A 296 -9.40 -8.41 -4.34
N THR A 297 -9.30 -8.57 -5.66
CA THR A 297 -10.36 -8.14 -6.60
C THR A 297 -11.67 -8.87 -6.37
N SER A 298 -11.64 -10.17 -6.09
CA SER A 298 -12.85 -10.95 -5.78
C SER A 298 -13.54 -10.45 -4.51
N MET A 299 -12.77 -10.06 -3.49
CA MET A 299 -13.31 -9.44 -2.27
C MET A 299 -14.01 -8.11 -2.55
N GLU A 300 -13.39 -7.23 -3.35
CA GLU A 300 -14.00 -5.94 -3.74
C GLU A 300 -15.27 -6.12 -4.59
N LEU A 301 -15.36 -7.23 -5.35
CA LEU A 301 -16.55 -7.60 -6.13
C LEU A 301 -17.61 -8.37 -5.31
N GLY A 302 -17.36 -8.64 -4.03
CA GLY A 302 -18.25 -9.40 -3.15
C GLY A 302 -18.30 -10.92 -3.45
N ARG A 303 -17.40 -11.43 -4.31
CA ARG A 303 -17.30 -12.85 -4.67
C ARG A 303 -16.43 -13.59 -3.65
N MET A 304 -16.98 -13.81 -2.46
CA MET A 304 -16.22 -14.38 -1.34
C MET A 304 -15.72 -15.81 -1.59
N ASP A 305 -16.51 -16.66 -2.28
CA ASP A 305 -16.08 -18.04 -2.55
C ASP A 305 -14.87 -18.11 -3.49
N GLU A 306 -14.85 -17.27 -4.53
CA GLU A 306 -13.69 -17.09 -5.40
C GLU A 306 -12.49 -16.54 -4.62
N ALA A 307 -12.71 -15.56 -3.73
CA ALA A 307 -11.63 -15.01 -2.91
C ALA A 307 -10.96 -16.09 -2.04
N HIS A 308 -11.74 -16.95 -1.39
CA HIS A 308 -11.20 -18.08 -0.61
C HIS A 308 -10.41 -19.05 -1.49
N LYS A 309 -10.98 -19.43 -2.64
CA LYS A 309 -10.34 -20.32 -3.61
C LYS A 309 -8.96 -19.78 -4.03
N TYR A 310 -8.88 -18.52 -4.42
CA TYR A 310 -7.63 -17.91 -4.87
C TYR A 310 -6.61 -17.73 -3.73
N VAL A 311 -7.07 -17.50 -2.50
CA VAL A 311 -6.18 -17.48 -1.33
C VAL A 311 -5.55 -18.85 -1.10
N ASP A 312 -6.35 -19.91 -1.08
CA ASP A 312 -5.83 -21.27 -0.86
C ASP A 312 -4.91 -21.72 -2.01
N GLU A 313 -5.29 -21.44 -3.27
CA GLU A 313 -4.42 -21.69 -4.43
C GLU A 313 -3.09 -20.92 -4.33
N GLY A 314 -3.13 -19.64 -3.95
CA GLY A 314 -1.93 -18.81 -3.80
C GLY A 314 -0.98 -19.28 -2.69
N ILE A 315 -1.54 -19.80 -1.59
CA ILE A 315 -0.75 -20.35 -0.47
C ILE A 315 -0.03 -21.64 -0.88
N LEU A 316 -0.67 -22.48 -1.70
CA LEU A 316 -0.09 -23.74 -2.19
C LEU A 316 1.06 -23.54 -3.19
N LEU A 317 1.17 -22.38 -3.83
CA LEU A 317 2.28 -22.09 -4.74
C LEU A 317 3.61 -22.02 -3.99
N THR A 318 4.69 -22.46 -4.63
CA THR A 318 6.04 -22.37 -4.06
C THR A 318 6.50 -20.91 -3.96
N VAL A 319 7.33 -20.61 -2.96
CA VAL A 319 7.99 -19.30 -2.81
C VAL A 319 9.33 -19.38 -3.52
N THR A 320 9.50 -18.62 -4.61
CA THR A 320 10.70 -18.65 -5.45
C THR A 320 11.51 -17.36 -5.38
N SER A 321 10.85 -16.25 -5.07
CA SER A 321 11.44 -14.92 -4.98
C SER A 321 11.15 -14.27 -3.61
N LYS A 322 11.86 -13.18 -3.29
CA LYS A 322 11.53 -12.40 -2.08
C LYS A 322 10.14 -11.77 -2.18
N ASP A 323 9.77 -11.32 -3.38
CA ASP A 323 8.43 -10.81 -3.66
C ASP A 323 7.37 -11.88 -3.36
N ASP A 324 7.61 -13.15 -3.68
CA ASP A 324 6.68 -14.25 -3.34
C ASP A 324 6.49 -14.42 -1.83
N GLU A 325 7.52 -14.19 -1.03
CA GLU A 325 7.45 -14.28 0.44
C GLU A 325 6.52 -13.20 1.00
N GLU A 326 6.67 -11.94 0.54
CA GLU A 326 5.81 -10.83 0.94
C GLU A 326 4.35 -11.06 0.52
N HIS A 327 4.14 -11.51 -0.72
CA HIS A 327 2.80 -11.85 -1.20
C HIS A 327 2.21 -13.07 -0.46
N HIS A 328 3.03 -14.04 -0.03
CA HIS A 328 2.59 -15.18 0.79
C HIS A 328 2.13 -14.72 2.18
N ASP A 329 2.88 -13.83 2.83
CA ASP A 329 2.48 -13.24 4.11
C ASP A 329 1.16 -12.46 3.98
N GLU A 330 0.98 -11.72 2.88
CA GLU A 330 -0.29 -11.06 2.59
C GLU A 330 -1.44 -12.05 2.35
N LEU A 331 -1.21 -13.14 1.63
CA LEU A 331 -2.19 -14.21 1.44
C LEU A 331 -2.60 -14.84 2.78
N MET A 332 -1.64 -15.09 3.68
CA MET A 332 -1.91 -15.62 5.02
C MET A 332 -2.71 -14.63 5.88
N LYS A 333 -2.40 -13.33 5.80
CA LYS A 333 -3.19 -12.27 6.44
C LYS A 333 -4.61 -12.21 5.88
N LEU A 334 -4.78 -12.33 4.56
CA LEU A 334 -6.09 -12.38 3.91
C LEU A 334 -6.87 -13.64 4.29
N LYS A 335 -6.22 -14.81 4.36
CA LYS A 335 -6.84 -16.04 4.83
C LYS A 335 -7.45 -15.87 6.21
N LYS A 336 -6.66 -15.37 7.17
CA LYS A 336 -7.14 -15.06 8.51
C LYS A 336 -8.29 -14.04 8.49
N LYS A 337 -8.22 -13.03 7.62
CA LYS A 337 -9.31 -12.05 7.46
C LYS A 337 -10.59 -12.69 6.92
N LEU A 338 -10.48 -13.56 5.93
CA LEU A 338 -11.60 -14.28 5.31
C LEU A 338 -12.22 -15.31 6.27
N GLU A 339 -11.42 -16.01 7.05
CA GLU A 339 -11.89 -16.91 8.12
C GLU A 339 -12.65 -16.14 9.22
N ASN A 340 -12.26 -14.89 9.48
CA ASN A 340 -12.95 -13.99 10.42
C ASN A 340 -14.14 -13.24 9.78
N CYS A 341 -14.23 -13.18 8.45
CA CYS A 341 -15.36 -12.62 7.71
C CYS A 341 -16.45 -13.70 7.59
N HIS A 342 -17.31 -13.77 8.61
CA HIS A 342 -18.43 -14.71 8.74
C HIS A 342 -19.59 -14.54 7.72
N ASP A 343 -19.29 -14.50 6.42
CA ASP A 343 -20.30 -14.36 5.34
C ASP A 343 -20.43 -15.60 4.43
N ARG A 344 -19.88 -16.77 4.80
CA ARG A 344 -20.41 -18.04 4.27
C ARG A 344 -21.64 -18.45 5.07
N PRO A 345 -22.65 -19.06 4.44
CA PRO A 345 -23.60 -19.90 5.15
C PRO A 345 -22.82 -21.13 5.63
N VAL A 346 -22.14 -21.00 6.77
CA VAL A 346 -21.62 -22.13 7.51
C VAL A 346 -22.82 -23.00 7.82
N GLU A 347 -22.73 -24.30 7.54
CA GLU A 347 -23.69 -25.30 8.01
C GLU A 347 -24.08 -24.94 9.44
N ARG A 348 -25.38 -24.69 9.64
CA ARG A 348 -25.95 -24.12 10.86
C ARG A 348 -25.33 -24.78 12.09
N GLN A 349 -24.38 -24.11 12.74
CA GLN A 349 -24.21 -24.31 14.16
C GLN A 349 -25.57 -24.00 14.76
N SER A 350 -26.28 -25.01 15.26
CA SER A 350 -27.72 -24.94 15.58
C SER A 350 -28.09 -23.95 16.70
N HIS A 351 -27.15 -23.11 17.12
CA HIS A 351 -27.24 -22.21 18.27
C HIS A 351 -27.06 -20.72 17.91
N ARG A 352 -26.74 -20.34 16.66
CA ARG A 352 -26.63 -18.91 16.26
C ARG A 352 -27.93 -18.41 15.63
N GLN A 353 -28.50 -17.34 16.18
CA GLN A 353 -29.69 -16.67 15.64
C GLN A 353 -29.29 -15.39 14.91
N HIS A 354 -29.98 -15.08 13.79
CA HIS A 354 -29.71 -13.89 12.99
C HIS A 354 -30.99 -13.07 12.78
N LEU A 355 -30.90 -11.75 12.98
CA LEU A 355 -31.92 -10.78 12.60
C LEU A 355 -31.37 -9.87 11.50
N ILE A 356 -31.88 -10.03 10.27
CA ILE A 356 -31.44 -9.23 9.12
C ILE A 356 -32.45 -8.12 8.85
N LEU A 357 -32.00 -6.87 8.92
CA LEU A 357 -32.81 -5.69 8.64
C LEU A 357 -32.37 -5.01 7.36
N LYS A 358 -33.30 -4.82 6.43
CA LYS A 358 -33.07 -4.06 5.19
C LYS A 358 -33.31 -2.57 5.45
N VAL A 359 -32.26 -1.87 5.86
CA VAL A 359 -32.30 -0.44 6.24
C VAL A 359 -31.32 0.35 5.39
N SER A 360 -31.83 1.30 4.60
CA SER A 360 -31.02 2.23 3.83
C SER A 360 -30.44 3.33 4.73
N ASP A 361 -29.19 3.74 4.51
CA ASP A 361 -28.56 4.83 5.27
C ASP A 361 -28.90 6.21 4.68
N SER A 362 -30.20 6.47 4.48
CA SER A 362 -30.71 7.64 3.77
C SER A 362 -31.78 8.39 4.57
N SER A 363 -32.03 9.65 4.21
CA SER A 363 -32.99 10.52 4.90
C SER A 363 -34.44 10.01 4.87
N ASN A 364 -34.77 9.17 3.89
CA ASN A 364 -36.13 8.65 3.70
C ASN A 364 -36.39 7.36 4.49
N GLU A 365 -35.36 6.78 5.11
CA GLU A 365 -35.51 5.55 5.88
C GLU A 365 -35.99 5.87 7.30
N ASN A 366 -37.04 5.18 7.75
CA ASN A 366 -37.51 5.24 9.14
C ASN A 366 -36.93 4.07 9.91
N ILE A 367 -35.94 4.33 10.78
CA ILE A 367 -35.28 3.28 11.57
C ILE A 367 -36.06 2.93 12.83
N ILE A 368 -36.91 3.83 13.32
CA ILE A 368 -37.68 3.65 14.57
C ILE A 368 -38.66 2.49 14.45
N LYS A 369 -39.20 2.23 13.24
CA LYS A 369 -40.09 1.09 12.97
C LYS A 369 -39.47 -0.28 13.32
N HIS A 370 -38.14 -0.36 13.43
CA HIS A 370 -37.42 -1.59 13.76
C HIS A 370 -37.04 -1.72 15.24
N VAL A 371 -37.24 -0.67 16.05
CA VAL A 371 -36.74 -0.61 17.43
C VAL A 371 -37.28 -1.76 18.27
N SER A 372 -38.60 -1.97 18.31
CA SER A 372 -39.19 -3.03 19.14
C SER A 372 -38.71 -4.43 18.73
N THR A 373 -38.60 -4.71 17.43
CA THR A 373 -38.07 -6.00 16.92
C THR A 373 -36.61 -6.22 17.31
N VAL A 374 -35.80 -5.17 17.23
CA VAL A 374 -34.38 -5.22 17.60
C VAL A 374 -34.21 -5.36 19.11
N ASN A 375 -34.95 -4.58 19.88
CA ASN A 375 -34.92 -4.62 21.33
C ASN A 375 -35.26 -6.03 21.85
N ASP A 376 -36.32 -6.63 21.30
CA ASP A 376 -36.73 -8.00 21.62
C ASP A 376 -35.62 -9.01 21.33
N PHE A 377 -34.99 -8.92 20.16
CA PHE A 377 -33.92 -9.82 19.75
C PHE A 377 -32.70 -9.70 20.67
N ILE A 378 -32.27 -8.46 20.95
CA ILE A 378 -31.12 -8.21 21.82
C ILE A 378 -31.41 -8.68 23.24
N HIS A 379 -32.58 -8.32 23.78
CA HIS A 379 -32.90 -8.58 25.19
C HIS A 379 -33.13 -10.06 25.48
N ARG A 380 -33.78 -10.81 24.56
CA ARG A 380 -33.90 -12.28 24.69
C ARG A 380 -32.53 -12.95 24.73
N ALA A 381 -31.66 -12.63 23.77
CA ALA A 381 -30.31 -13.18 23.73
C ALA A 381 -29.52 -12.91 25.02
N ARG A 382 -29.68 -11.72 25.62
CA ARG A 382 -29.04 -11.39 26.90
C ARG A 382 -29.60 -12.17 28.10
N LEU A 383 -30.92 -12.38 28.14
CA LEU A 383 -31.56 -13.19 29.20
C LEU A 383 -31.16 -14.66 29.11
N ASP A 384 -30.91 -15.15 27.90
CA ASP A 384 -30.41 -16.51 27.64
C ASP A 384 -28.89 -16.65 27.89
N GLY A 385 -28.23 -15.60 28.41
CA GLY A 385 -26.79 -15.59 28.67
C GLY A 385 -25.91 -15.48 27.42
N GLY A 386 -26.50 -15.17 26.27
CA GLY A 386 -25.82 -15.00 24.99
C GLY A 386 -25.21 -13.62 24.76
N VAL A 387 -24.46 -13.50 23.66
CA VAL A 387 -23.82 -12.27 23.19
C VAL A 387 -24.40 -11.88 21.83
N VAL A 388 -24.63 -10.58 21.62
CA VAL A 388 -25.21 -10.06 20.39
C VAL A 388 -24.19 -9.19 19.65
N LEU A 389 -23.87 -9.57 18.43
CA LEU A 389 -23.11 -8.71 17.50
C LEU A 389 -24.09 -7.86 16.68
N ILE A 390 -23.94 -6.53 16.75
CA ILE A 390 -24.72 -5.58 15.95
C ILE A 390 -23.79 -4.88 14.96
N HIS A 391 -24.00 -5.08 13.66
CA HIS A 391 -23.16 -4.47 12.63
C HIS A 391 -23.98 -3.86 11.48
N CYS A 392 -23.34 -2.94 10.77
CA CYS A 392 -23.75 -2.46 9.46
C CYS A 392 -22.48 -2.29 8.62
N MET A 393 -22.58 -1.82 7.37
CA MET A 393 -21.44 -1.75 6.45
C MET A 393 -20.18 -1.11 7.06
N MET A 394 -20.30 0.07 7.68
CA MET A 394 -19.16 0.79 8.29
C MET A 394 -19.17 0.76 9.82
N GLY A 395 -20.25 0.28 10.44
CA GLY A 395 -20.44 0.35 11.89
C GLY A 395 -20.46 1.79 12.45
N VAL A 396 -20.86 2.80 11.66
CA VAL A 396 -20.86 4.22 12.05
C VAL A 396 -22.27 4.76 12.31
N SER A 397 -23.26 4.35 11.50
CA SER A 397 -24.57 4.98 11.45
C SER A 397 -25.73 4.06 11.83
N ARG A 398 -26.14 3.12 10.95
CA ARG A 398 -27.32 2.26 11.14
C ARG A 398 -27.24 1.39 12.40
N SER A 399 -26.15 0.64 12.57
CA SER A 399 -25.96 -0.23 13.74
C SER A 399 -25.93 0.58 15.02
N VAL A 400 -25.19 1.71 15.02
CA VAL A 400 -25.11 2.63 16.18
C VAL A 400 -26.49 3.15 16.54
N SER A 401 -27.30 3.55 15.56
CA SER A 401 -28.65 4.09 15.81
C SER A 401 -29.56 3.09 16.52
N LEU A 402 -29.51 1.81 16.13
CA LEU A 402 -30.27 0.74 16.79
C LEU A 402 -29.72 0.39 18.17
N SER A 403 -28.40 0.37 18.34
CA SER A 403 -27.78 0.23 19.66
C SER A 403 -28.16 1.36 20.61
N MET A 404 -28.23 2.61 20.12
CA MET A 404 -28.70 3.75 20.89
C MET A 404 -30.14 3.55 21.34
N ALA A 405 -31.04 3.19 20.42
CA ALA A 405 -32.44 2.95 20.74
C ALA A 405 -32.60 1.86 21.81
N TYR A 406 -31.80 0.79 21.73
CA TYR A 406 -31.78 -0.25 22.74
C TYR A 406 -31.33 0.27 24.12
N ILE A 407 -30.19 0.97 24.18
CA ILE A 407 -29.68 1.56 25.44
C ILE A 407 -30.72 2.50 26.05
N MET A 408 -31.35 3.36 25.25
CA MET A 408 -32.42 4.26 25.70
C MET A 408 -33.61 3.47 26.28
N SER A 409 -33.96 2.32 25.68
CA SER A 409 -35.10 1.50 26.05
C SER A 409 -34.88 0.66 27.31
N VAL A 410 -33.63 0.34 27.66
CA VAL A 410 -33.29 -0.48 28.85
C VAL A 410 -32.63 0.33 29.98
N THR A 411 -32.54 1.64 29.83
CA THR A 411 -32.03 2.58 30.85
C THR A 411 -32.94 3.81 30.93
N ASP A 412 -32.59 4.80 31.76
CA ASP A 412 -33.23 6.12 31.81
C ASP A 412 -32.51 7.17 30.96
N LEU A 413 -31.52 6.78 30.15
CA LEU A 413 -30.74 7.69 29.34
C LEU A 413 -31.51 8.22 28.11
N GLY A 414 -31.25 9.47 27.76
CA GLY A 414 -31.70 10.09 26.51
C GLY A 414 -30.78 9.78 25.34
N TRP A 415 -31.13 10.27 24.14
CA TRP A 415 -30.39 9.95 22.91
C TRP A 415 -28.94 10.45 22.92
N ARG A 416 -28.67 11.59 23.57
CA ARG A 416 -27.31 12.16 23.65
C ARG A 416 -26.41 11.30 24.51
N ASP A 417 -26.90 10.91 25.68
CA ASP A 417 -26.15 10.10 26.62
C ASP A 417 -25.95 8.68 26.06
N ALA A 418 -26.97 8.10 25.44
CA ALA A 418 -26.85 6.81 24.76
C ALA A 418 -25.78 6.84 23.64
N LEU A 419 -25.67 7.93 22.88
CA LEU A 419 -24.60 8.09 21.89
C LEU A 419 -23.22 8.16 22.56
N ASN A 420 -23.11 8.90 23.67
CA ASN A 420 -21.85 9.06 24.39
C ASN A 420 -21.39 7.76 25.07
N VAL A 421 -22.33 6.96 25.59
CA VAL A 421 -22.07 5.59 26.06
C VAL A 421 -21.44 4.76 24.95
N ILE A 422 -22.00 4.78 23.74
CA ILE A 422 -21.42 4.02 22.62
C ILE A 422 -20.04 4.58 22.24
N ARG A 423 -19.85 5.90 22.31
CA ARG A 423 -18.57 6.54 21.99
C ARG A 423 -17.45 6.24 22.97
N SER A 424 -17.76 5.86 24.22
CA SER A 424 -16.75 5.42 25.18
C SER A 424 -16.01 4.17 24.66
N ALA A 425 -16.71 3.26 23.99
CA ALA A 425 -16.15 2.06 23.38
C ALA A 425 -15.80 2.25 21.89
N ARG A 426 -16.56 3.08 21.17
CA ARG A 426 -16.41 3.30 19.72
C ARG A 426 -16.45 4.78 19.37
N ARG A 427 -15.30 5.44 19.49
CA ARG A 427 -15.13 6.90 19.28
C ARG A 427 -15.67 7.42 17.95
N GLN A 428 -15.60 6.62 16.89
CA GLN A 428 -16.10 6.98 15.54
C GLN A 428 -17.62 6.88 15.37
N ALA A 429 -18.37 6.49 16.41
CA ALA A 429 -19.82 6.42 16.35
C ALA A 429 -20.44 7.79 16.04
N ASN A 430 -21.11 7.88 14.90
CA ASN A 430 -21.70 9.12 14.41
C ASN A 430 -22.89 8.82 13.49
N PRO A 431 -24.08 8.53 14.06
CA PRO A 431 -25.28 8.36 13.27
C PRO A 431 -25.56 9.52 12.35
N ASN A 432 -26.04 9.21 11.15
CA ASN A 432 -26.48 10.22 10.21
C ASN A 432 -27.51 11.16 10.85
N PHE A 433 -27.50 12.42 10.43
CA PHE A 433 -28.30 13.48 11.04
C PHE A 433 -29.79 13.13 11.17
N HIS A 434 -30.37 12.51 10.14
CA HIS A 434 -31.77 12.10 10.14
C HIS A 434 -32.08 11.01 11.17
N PHE A 435 -31.18 10.03 11.40
CA PHE A 435 -31.38 9.03 12.45
C PHE A 435 -31.23 9.64 13.85
N ARG A 436 -30.31 10.58 14.05
CA ARG A 436 -30.25 11.34 15.32
C ARG A 436 -31.55 12.11 15.58
N ARG A 437 -32.10 12.75 14.54
CA ARG A 437 -33.39 13.45 14.61
C ARG A 437 -34.53 12.47 14.95
N GLN A 438 -34.57 11.30 14.32
CA GLN A 438 -35.53 10.25 14.62
C GLN A 438 -35.41 9.74 16.07
N LEU A 439 -34.20 9.51 16.58
CA LEU A 439 -33.97 9.06 17.96
C LEU A 439 -34.31 10.14 18.99
N HIS A 440 -34.04 11.41 18.68
CA HIS A 440 -34.51 12.53 19.50
C HIS A 440 -36.04 12.60 19.53
N PHE A 441 -36.73 12.37 18.41
CA PHE A 441 -38.19 12.30 18.43
C PHE A 441 -38.69 11.09 19.21
N PHE A 442 -38.09 9.92 19.01
CA PHE A 442 -38.41 8.69 19.73
C PHE A 442 -38.33 8.88 21.25
N GLU A 443 -37.30 9.57 21.75
CA GLU A 443 -37.16 9.91 23.18
C GLU A 443 -38.39 10.64 23.75
N ASN A 444 -38.98 11.54 22.95
CA ASN A 444 -40.09 12.40 23.38
C ASN A 444 -41.48 11.82 23.05
N THR A 445 -41.56 10.72 22.32
CA THR A 445 -42.83 10.19 21.80
C THR A 445 -43.06 8.76 22.23
N ASP A 446 -42.28 7.82 21.71
CA ASP A 446 -42.54 6.38 21.85
C ASP A 446 -41.69 5.72 22.94
N LEU A 447 -40.60 6.34 23.40
CA LEU A 447 -39.64 5.71 24.32
C LEU A 447 -40.28 5.27 25.65
N ALA A 448 -41.18 6.08 26.22
CA ALA A 448 -41.87 5.72 27.46
C ALA A 448 -42.75 4.47 27.28
N ALA A 449 -43.47 4.40 26.17
CA ALA A 449 -44.27 3.23 25.82
C ALA A 449 -43.41 2.00 25.54
N GLU A 450 -42.27 2.18 24.86
CA GLU A 450 -41.32 1.10 24.58
C GLU A 450 -40.68 0.55 25.87
N ARG A 451 -40.32 1.42 26.84
CA ARG A 451 -39.84 0.99 28.17
C ARG A 451 -40.89 0.15 28.90
N GLN A 452 -42.14 0.61 28.92
CA GLN A 452 -43.24 -0.16 29.53
C GLN A 452 -43.49 -1.49 28.81
N ARG A 453 -43.38 -1.52 27.48
CA ARG A 453 -43.48 -2.74 26.68
C ARG A 453 -42.35 -3.71 27.03
N MET A 454 -41.13 -3.22 27.16
CA MET A 454 -39.97 -4.03 27.55
C MET A 454 -40.12 -4.59 28.97
N ASP A 455 -40.52 -3.76 29.93
CA ASP A 455 -40.74 -4.18 31.33
C ASP A 455 -41.86 -5.23 31.44
N SER A 456 -42.94 -5.09 30.65
CA SER A 456 -44.05 -6.06 30.64
C SER A 456 -43.71 -7.38 29.97
N LEU A 457 -42.95 -7.35 28.86
CA LEU A 457 -42.52 -8.57 28.17
C LEU A 457 -41.42 -9.34 28.90
N PHE A 458 -40.60 -8.65 29.68
CA PHE A 458 -39.43 -9.22 30.36
C PHE A 458 -39.47 -8.97 31.87
N THR A 459 -40.56 -9.41 32.52
CA THR A 459 -40.90 -9.12 33.93
C THR A 459 -39.81 -9.48 34.95
N ASN A 460 -38.90 -10.40 34.62
CA ASN A 460 -37.77 -10.82 35.48
C ASN A 460 -36.50 -9.97 35.30
N ALA A 461 -36.52 -8.91 34.48
CA ALA A 461 -35.35 -8.10 34.13
C ALA A 461 -35.08 -6.88 35.05
N GLY A 462 -35.82 -6.70 36.15
CA GLY A 462 -35.68 -5.53 37.03
C GLY A 462 -34.25 -5.32 37.57
N ASN A 463 -33.54 -6.41 37.89
CA ASN A 463 -32.12 -6.34 38.27
C ASN A 463 -31.20 -5.97 37.11
N LEU A 464 -31.58 -6.31 35.87
CA LEU A 464 -30.82 -6.05 34.65
C LEU A 464 -30.80 -4.56 34.33
N ARG A 465 -31.95 -3.87 34.41
CA ARG A 465 -32.04 -2.42 34.18
C ARG A 465 -31.13 -1.61 35.12
N LYS A 466 -31.10 -1.98 36.40
CA LYS A 466 -30.21 -1.34 37.38
C LYS A 466 -28.73 -1.59 37.07
N CYS A 467 -28.38 -2.81 36.64
CA CYS A 467 -27.03 -3.17 36.21
C CYS A 467 -26.62 -2.39 34.94
N ASP A 468 -27.53 -2.31 33.96
CA ASP A 468 -27.33 -1.60 32.70
C ASP A 468 -27.12 -0.11 32.92
N MET A 469 -27.92 0.50 33.80
CA MET A 469 -27.74 1.89 34.20
C MET A 469 -26.35 2.13 34.80
N LYS A 470 -25.90 1.28 35.75
CA LYS A 470 -24.59 1.42 36.37
C LYS A 470 -23.45 1.32 35.34
N LYS A 471 -23.53 0.36 34.41
CA LYS A 471 -22.55 0.20 33.32
C LYS A 471 -22.54 1.41 32.39
N CYS A 472 -23.72 1.93 32.04
CA CYS A 472 -23.81 3.11 31.19
C CYS A 472 -23.27 4.38 31.88
N GLN A 473 -23.48 4.54 33.19
CA GLN A 473 -22.89 5.63 33.96
C GLN A 473 -21.35 5.57 33.95
N GLN A 474 -20.77 4.40 34.16
CA GLN A 474 -19.31 4.20 34.07
C GLN A 474 -18.77 4.52 32.67
N ALA A 475 -19.50 4.12 31.62
CA ALA A 475 -19.14 4.44 30.25
C ALA A 475 -19.20 5.94 29.96
N LEU A 476 -20.21 6.66 30.48
CA LEU A 476 -20.33 8.11 30.37
C LEU A 476 -19.21 8.84 31.09
N GLU A 477 -18.86 8.42 32.30
CA GLU A 477 -17.73 8.98 33.04
C GLU A 477 -16.41 8.80 32.27
N SER A 478 -16.19 7.62 31.70
CA SER A 478 -15.03 7.34 30.85
C SER A 478 -14.99 8.25 29.61
N TYR A 479 -16.13 8.41 28.92
CA TYR A 479 -16.24 9.29 27.77
C TYR A 479 -16.02 10.76 28.12
N ASN A 480 -16.63 11.25 29.20
CA ASN A 480 -16.48 12.64 29.64
C ASN A 480 -15.04 12.95 30.02
N ARG A 481 -14.36 12.03 30.72
CA ARG A 481 -12.92 12.14 31.01
C ARG A 481 -12.11 12.24 29.73
N TRP A 482 -12.42 11.44 28.71
CA TRP A 482 -11.76 11.54 27.41
C TRP A 482 -12.03 12.88 26.71
N VAL A 483 -13.25 13.41 26.75
CA VAL A 483 -13.57 14.73 26.18
C VAL A 483 -12.78 15.84 26.87
N GLU A 484 -12.64 15.77 28.19
CA GLU A 484 -11.97 16.78 29.00
C GLU A 484 -10.43 16.76 28.83
N PHE A 485 -9.83 15.56 28.83
CA PHE A 485 -8.36 15.42 28.83
C PHE A 485 -7.76 15.03 27.47
N GLY A 486 -8.58 14.56 26.52
CA GLY A 486 -8.13 14.03 25.24
C GLY A 486 -7.37 12.70 25.39
N ASP A 487 -6.43 12.43 24.49
CA ASP A 487 -5.54 11.26 24.57
C ASP A 487 -4.34 11.48 25.52
N ARG A 488 -4.28 12.60 26.26
CA ARG A 488 -3.19 12.92 27.22
C ARG A 488 -3.09 11.96 28.41
N LEU A 489 -4.07 11.06 28.58
CA LEU A 489 -4.06 10.02 29.61
C LEU A 489 -3.33 8.73 29.19
N LYS A 490 -2.90 8.61 27.93
CA LYS A 490 -2.17 7.42 27.46
C LYS A 490 -0.74 7.33 28.03
N ASP A 491 -0.13 8.45 28.41
CA ASP A 491 1.29 8.46 28.77
C ASP A 491 1.57 8.41 30.29
N GLU A 492 0.65 8.86 31.16
CA GLU A 492 0.96 8.99 32.60
C GLU A 492 0.13 8.09 33.54
N GLN A 493 -0.97 7.47 33.09
CA GLN A 493 -1.84 6.68 33.98
C GLN A 493 -1.97 5.19 33.63
N GLU A 494 -1.48 4.72 32.47
CA GLU A 494 -1.43 3.28 32.21
C GLU A 494 -0.45 2.57 33.17
N SER A 495 0.69 3.17 33.54
CA SER A 495 1.61 2.56 34.52
C SER A 495 0.97 2.43 35.91
N LEU A 496 0.29 3.47 36.38
CA LEU A 496 -0.35 3.51 37.71
C LEU A 496 -1.61 2.67 37.83
N VAL A 497 -2.27 2.38 36.70
CA VAL A 497 -3.45 1.50 36.63
C VAL A 497 -3.03 0.05 36.42
N ILE A 498 -1.99 -0.23 35.62
CA ILE A 498 -1.40 -1.57 35.49
C ILE A 498 -0.80 -2.02 36.83
N ASP A 499 -0.14 -1.15 37.60
CA ASP A 499 0.37 -1.49 38.94
C ASP A 499 -0.75 -1.73 39.97
N ARG A 500 -1.91 -1.07 39.83
CA ARG A 500 -3.10 -1.31 40.67
C ARG A 500 -3.92 -2.53 40.24
N LEU A 501 -3.91 -2.88 38.96
CA LEU A 501 -4.57 -4.08 38.44
C LEU A 501 -3.74 -5.34 38.67
N ASN A 502 -2.40 -5.24 38.65
CA ASN A 502 -1.51 -6.36 39.01
C ASN A 502 -1.53 -6.69 40.51
N SER A 503 -2.02 -5.79 41.37
CA SER A 503 -2.18 -6.01 42.81
C SER A 503 -3.57 -6.48 43.24
N SER A 504 -4.53 -6.57 42.31
CA SER A 504 -5.88 -7.10 42.56
C SER A 504 -6.20 -8.18 41.53
N GLY A 505 -5.68 -9.37 41.75
CA GLY A 505 -5.79 -10.50 40.82
C GLY A 505 -7.24 -10.85 40.47
N ASN A 506 -7.71 -10.41 39.29
CA ASN A 506 -8.68 -11.14 38.48
C ASN A 506 -8.73 -10.57 37.04
N PRO A 507 -8.12 -11.22 36.03
CA PRO A 507 -7.99 -10.66 34.67
C PRO A 507 -9.13 -11.02 33.69
N GLU A 508 -10.21 -11.65 34.13
CA GLU A 508 -11.31 -12.03 33.22
C GLU A 508 -12.52 -11.10 33.37
N GLN A 509 -12.52 -9.92 32.73
CA GLN A 509 -13.74 -9.20 32.35
C GLN A 509 -13.48 -7.89 31.57
N PHE A 510 -12.87 -7.95 30.38
CA PHE A 510 -12.92 -6.82 29.44
C PHE A 510 -13.03 -7.30 28.00
N PHE A 511 -14.27 -7.61 27.58
CA PHE A 511 -14.67 -7.59 26.18
C PHE A 511 -16.08 -6.99 26.10
N LEU A 512 -16.21 -5.86 25.39
CA LEU A 512 -17.45 -5.38 24.79
C LEU A 512 -17.42 -5.71 23.30
#